data_AF-A0A9E3K3E8-F1
#
_entry.id   AF-A0A9E3K3E8-F1
#
_cell.length_a   1.000
_cell.length_b   1.000
_cell.length_c   1.000
_cell.angle_alpha   90.00
_cell.angle_beta   90.00
_cell.angle_gamma   90.00
#
_symmetry.space_group_name_H-M   'P 1'
#
loop_
_entity.id
_entity.type
_entity.pdbx_description
1 polymer ?
#
loop_
_entity_poly.entity_id
_entity_poly.type
_entity_poly.pdbx_seq_one_letter_code
_entity_poly.pdbx_strand_id
1 'polypeptide(L)' 'MNDDRSGYHDTITHCFIGGVRTWLSRTGATSLLHRVNGLLLEPEGQRDWPLRFYSRASLFSVEARRGRIAPDVKYLP' A
#
# COMPACT_ATOMS: atom_id res chain seq x y z
N MET A 1 -3.98 3.31 20.59
CA MET A 1 -4.33 1.90 20.84
C MET A 1 -4.06 1.15 19.55
N ASN A 2 -3.09 0.22 19.55
CA ASN A 2 -2.91 -0.75 18.46
C ASN A 2 -3.46 -2.07 19.01
N ASP A 3 -4.69 -2.42 18.67
CA ASP A 3 -5.28 -3.73 18.95
C ASP A 3 -5.55 -4.48 17.63
N ASP A 4 -6.01 -5.73 17.71
CA ASP A 4 -6.20 -6.57 16.52
C ASP A 4 -7.28 -6.05 15.56
N ARG A 5 -8.09 -5.08 16.01
CA ARG A 5 -9.20 -4.50 15.24
C ARG A 5 -8.91 -3.07 14.78
N SER A 6 -8.02 -2.35 15.47
CA SER A 6 -7.73 -0.93 15.26
C SER A 6 -6.24 -0.61 15.45
N GLY A 7 -5.69 0.25 14.60
CA GLY A 7 -4.27 0.61 14.63
C GLY A 7 -3.48 0.19 13.39
N TYR A 8 -2.15 0.21 13.51
CA TYR A 8 -1.17 -0.07 12.45
C TYR A 8 -1.41 -1.41 11.77
N HIS A 9 -1.20 -1.43 10.46
CA HIS A 9 -1.35 -2.61 9.63
C HIS A 9 -0.10 -2.76 8.76
N ASP A 10 0.86 -3.55 9.25
CA ASP A 10 2.23 -3.56 8.74
C ASP A 10 2.30 -3.88 7.24
N THR A 11 1.58 -4.93 6.81
CA THR A 11 1.52 -5.32 5.39
C THR A 11 0.95 -4.21 4.50
N ILE A 12 -0.18 -3.58 4.88
CA ILE A 12 -0.80 -2.50 4.09
C ILE A 12 0.13 -1.29 4.03
N THR A 13 0.71 -0.90 5.16
CA THR A 13 1.64 0.24 5.18
C THR A 13 2.83 -0.01 4.26
N HIS A 14 3.45 -1.18 4.33
CA HIS A 14 4.59 -1.50 3.47
C HIS A 14 4.21 -1.63 1.99
N CYS A 15 3.02 -2.14 1.68
CA CYS A 15 2.49 -2.14 0.32
C CYS A 15 2.43 -0.71 -0.24
N PHE A 16 1.78 0.22 0.47
CA PHE A 16 1.68 1.62 0.03
C PHE A 16 3.03 2.34 -0.01
N ILE A 17 3.96 2.06 0.91
CA ILE A 17 5.32 2.60 0.83
C ILE A 17 6.00 2.18 -0.48
N GLY A 18 5.85 0.91 -0.89
CA GLY A 18 6.34 0.43 -2.18
C GLY A 18 5.73 1.21 -3.35
N GLY A 19 4.40 1.31 -3.39
CA GLY A 19 3.68 2.06 -4.43
C GLY A 19 4.10 3.52 -4.53
N VAL A 20 4.18 4.22 -3.40
CA VAL A 20 4.62 5.62 -3.35
C VAL A 20 6.05 5.79 -3.86
N ARG A 21 6.97 4.86 -3.52
CA ARG A 21 8.35 4.91 -4.02
C ARG A 21 8.39 4.74 -5.54
N THR A 22 7.61 3.80 -6.09
CA THR A 22 7.49 3.58 -7.53
C THR A 22 6.87 4.76 -8.26
N TRP A 23 5.85 5.41 -7.69
CA TRP A 23 5.31 6.67 -8.22
C TRP A 23 6.38 7.77 -8.26
N LEU A 24 7.09 7.96 -7.15
CA LEU A 24 8.11 9.00 -7.03
C LEU A 24 9.29 8.78 -7.99
N SER A 25 9.59 7.54 -8.38
CA SER A 25 10.66 7.27 -9.35
C SER A 25 10.27 7.57 -10.81
N ARG A 26 8.97 7.64 -11.14
CA ARG A 26 8.48 7.89 -12.50
C ARG A 26 7.91 9.29 -12.73
N THR A 27 7.57 10.02 -11.66
CA THR A 27 6.98 11.35 -11.78
C THR A 27 8.04 12.43 -12.07
N GLY A 28 7.76 13.31 -13.02
CA GLY A 28 8.55 14.53 -13.27
C GLY A 28 8.19 15.70 -12.34
N ALA A 29 7.18 15.54 -11.48
CA ALA A 29 6.73 16.61 -10.59
C ALA A 29 7.79 16.94 -9.53
N THR A 30 8.03 18.23 -9.30
CA THR A 30 9.01 18.71 -8.32
C THR A 30 8.37 19.18 -7.02
N SER A 31 7.18 19.78 -7.07
CA SER A 31 6.45 20.23 -5.89
C SER A 31 5.75 19.07 -5.18
N LEU A 32 5.66 19.16 -3.85
CA LEU A 32 4.92 18.17 -3.05
C LEU A 32 3.45 18.10 -3.48
N LEU A 33 2.82 19.26 -3.71
CA LEU A 33 1.43 19.35 -4.14
C LEU A 33 1.19 18.55 -5.43
N HIS A 34 2.02 18.75 -6.46
CA HIS A 34 1.87 18.04 -7.72
C HIS A 34 2.19 16.55 -7.59
N ARG A 35 3.18 16.17 -6.75
CA ARG A 35 3.47 14.75 -6.48
C ARG A 35 2.30 14.05 -5.81
N VAL A 36 1.69 14.67 -4.80
CA VAL A 36 0.55 14.07 -4.08
C VAL A 36 -0.68 14.02 -4.98
N ASN A 37 -1.02 15.12 -5.67
CA ASN A 37 -2.17 15.13 -6.56
C ASN A 37 -2.01 14.12 -7.71
N GLY A 38 -0.80 14.00 -8.28
CA GLY A 38 -0.53 12.99 -9.30
C GLY A 38 -0.67 11.56 -8.77
N LEU A 39 -0.15 11.25 -7.57
CA LEU A 39 -0.28 9.93 -6.94
C LEU A 39 -1.75 9.49 -6.82
N LEU A 40 -2.64 10.41 -6.43
CA LEU A 40 -4.06 10.10 -6.23
C LEU A 40 -4.80 9.72 -7.52
N LEU A 41 -4.25 10.04 -8.69
CA LEU A 41 -4.78 9.66 -9.99
C LEU A 41 -4.28 8.28 -10.47
N GLU A 42 -3.29 7.72 -9.79
CA GLU A 42 -2.62 6.49 -10.19
C GLU A 42 -3.18 5.27 -9.45
N PRO A 43 -2.91 4.03 -9.93
CA PRO A 43 -3.35 2.82 -9.26
C PRO A 43 -2.98 2.76 -7.77
N GLU A 44 -1.74 3.10 -7.42
CA GLU A 44 -1.20 3.11 -6.05
C GLU A 44 -1.83 4.17 -5.14
N GLY A 45 -2.57 5.15 -5.69
CA GLY A 45 -3.38 6.09 -4.93
C GLY A 45 -4.74 5.53 -4.49
N GLN A 46 -5.16 4.39 -5.03
CA GLN A 46 -6.46 3.80 -4.74
C GLN A 46 -6.45 3.03 -3.42
N ARG A 47 -7.49 3.21 -2.59
CA ARG A 47 -7.59 2.57 -1.27
C ARG A 47 -7.60 1.04 -1.33
N ASP A 48 -8.17 0.48 -2.39
CA ASP A 48 -8.26 -0.96 -2.62
C ASP A 48 -7.04 -1.52 -3.38
N TRP A 49 -6.06 -0.69 -3.72
CA TRP A 49 -4.88 -1.09 -4.48
C TRP A 49 -4.14 -2.31 -3.90
N PRO A 50 -3.98 -2.49 -2.57
CA PRO A 50 -3.37 -3.70 -2.01
C PRO A 50 -4.09 -5.00 -2.43
N LEU A 51 -5.41 -4.96 -2.70
CA LEU A 51 -6.16 -6.14 -3.13
C LEU A 51 -5.81 -6.62 -4.55
N ARG A 52 -4.95 -5.89 -5.28
CA ARG A 52 -4.35 -6.36 -6.53
C ARG A 52 -3.21 -7.35 -6.33
N PHE A 53 -2.64 -7.40 -5.12
CA PHE A 53 -1.47 -8.22 -4.78
C PHE A 53 -1.79 -9.24 -3.69
N TYR A 54 -2.75 -8.93 -2.82
CA TYR A 54 -3.16 -9.79 -1.72
C TYR A 54 -4.62 -10.23 -1.86
N SER A 55 -4.93 -11.47 -1.52
CA SER A 55 -6.31 -11.89 -1.35
C SER A 55 -6.92 -11.20 -0.13
N ARG A 56 -8.25 -11.06 -0.12
CA ARG A 56 -8.96 -10.46 1.02
C ARG A 56 -8.72 -11.25 2.32
N ALA A 57 -8.66 -12.58 2.23
CA ALA A 57 -8.44 -13.45 3.38
C ALA A 57 -7.03 -13.24 3.98
N SER A 58 -6.02 -13.16 3.13
CA SER A 58 -4.64 -12.90 3.52
C SER A 58 -4.46 -11.49 4.08
N LEU A 59 -4.91 -10.47 3.34
CA LEU A 59 -4.67 -9.06 3.66
C LEU A 59 -5.28 -8.62 4.99
N PHE A 60 -6.47 -9.12 5.35
CA PHE A 60 -7.17 -8.74 6.59
C PHE A 60 -6.97 -9.74 7.73
N SER A 61 -5.97 -10.62 7.62
CA SER A 61 -5.58 -11.51 8.71
C SER A 61 -4.85 -10.76 9.83
N VAL A 62 -4.85 -11.33 11.04
CA VAL A 62 -4.07 -10.80 12.17
C VAL A 62 -2.57 -10.83 11.87
N GLU A 63 -2.11 -11.83 11.11
CA GLU A 63 -0.72 -11.96 10.68
C GLU A 63 -0.30 -10.77 9.79
N ALA A 64 -1.07 -10.46 8.75
CA ALA A 64 -0.82 -9.32 7.87
C ALA A 64 -0.91 -7.97 8.59
N ARG A 65 -1.71 -7.90 9.66
CA ARG A 65 -1.82 -6.71 10.49
C ARG A 65 -0.57 -6.48 11.34
N ARG A 66 -0.12 -7.53 12.03
CA ARG A 66 0.98 -7.46 12.99
C ARG A 66 2.37 -7.54 12.35
N GLY A 67 2.46 -8.08 11.13
CA GLY A 67 3.71 -8.23 10.42
C GLY A 67 3.54 -8.08 8.91
N ARG A 68 4.68 -8.07 8.22
CA ARG A 68 4.75 -8.09 6.76
C ARG A 68 4.66 -9.54 6.27
N ILE A 69 3.61 -9.83 5.52
CA ILE A 69 3.49 -11.08 4.77
C ILE A 69 3.77 -10.85 3.28
N ALA A 70 4.07 -11.93 2.56
CA ALA A 70 4.25 -11.89 1.12
C ALA A 70 2.89 -11.82 0.39
N PRO A 71 2.83 -11.16 -0.78
CA PRO A 71 1.65 -11.18 -1.64
C PRO A 71 1.31 -12.59 -2.13
N ASP A 72 0.03 -12.95 -2.12
CA ASP A 72 -0.49 -14.25 -2.55
C ASP A 72 -1.23 -14.20 -3.90
N VAL A 73 -1.47 -13.02 -4.48
CA VAL A 73 -2.12 -12.86 -5.80
C VAL A 73 -1.11 -12.47 -6.88
N LYS A 74 -0.25 -11.49 -6.61
CA LYS A 74 0.77 -11.00 -7.55
C LYS A 74 1.93 -10.38 -6.81
N TYR A 75 3.15 -10.50 -7.35
CA TYR A 75 4.32 -9.78 -6.84
C TYR A 75 4.09 -8.26 -6.79
N LEU A 76 4.58 -7.63 -5.72
CA LEU A 76 4.64 -6.16 -5.62
C LEU A 76 5.56 -5.60 -6.72
N PRO A 77 5.25 -4.38 -7.22
CA PRO A 77 6.11 -3.67 -8.16
C PRO A 77 7.43 -3.20 -7.54
#